data_AF-M0P0F8-F1
#
_entry.id   AF-M0P0F8-F1
#
_cell.length_a   1.000
_cell.length_b   1.000
_cell.length_c   1.000
_cell.angle_alpha   90.00
_cell.angle_beta   90.00
_cell.angle_gamma   90.00
#
_symmetry.space_group_name_H-M   'P 1'
#
loop_
_entity.id
_entity.type
_entity.pdbx_description
1 polymer ?
#
loop_
_entity_poly.entity_id
_entity_poly.type
_entity_poly.pdbx_seq_one_letter_code
_entity_poly.pdbx_strand_id
1 'polypeptide(L)'
;MNARVRGIYATALTEALLDAGHEVVDASAPIRRRFDAEFETAPPDARVSTTADRQGVGAHGDPDTVGALRALLTDVGLDALAWADPTPPGTVLDGTVTETLGGGGVVRLRVGDERGGGDDATAEGYLPYGSVEDRIETGDPVRVQVRESAAPWTDRRPELDGSLRAGGGLVALEPGSGTRVDVRNDEAARELSGMLDLLGLEPPEGWRAVWKPPAVDAGTEELRAELDRAVAAAEGLGDAVDTAGGAGVLDDSDLVREVPLARPNAGVWVWFGRESRFALDDRRRKATATMPGHHRVKAGSADASAGVDLAEALCEPDADAAFPFGVVADAFGPAEGDALRLEHGKPDGRLITLGEATVTAVGADGSVTVEREMTGGGTYDGLDVPREAGDVAETSLKEGRWWYPTTYRGRDGAVRGTYVNVCTPVEVFPDAARYVDLHVDVMKHTDGTVERVDDDELRDAEAAGEVPEPLAEKARTVASALENAL
;
A
#
# COMPACT_ATOMS: atom_id res chain seq x y z
N MET A 1 -16.86 5.31 14.81
CA MET A 1 -15.73 4.37 14.68
C MET A 1 -14.52 4.99 15.33
N ASN A 2 -13.66 4.16 15.91
CA ASN A 2 -12.36 4.59 16.38
C ASN A 2 -11.25 3.97 15.52
N ALA A 3 -10.17 4.72 15.29
CA ALA A 3 -9.08 4.25 14.46
C ALA A 3 -7.72 4.60 15.06
N ARG A 4 -6.76 3.70 14.88
CA ARG A 4 -5.36 3.98 15.19
C ARG A 4 -4.61 4.28 13.90
N VAL A 5 -4.00 5.46 13.83
CA VAL A 5 -3.26 5.90 12.64
C VAL A 5 -1.75 6.00 12.91
N ARG A 6 -0.93 5.51 11.98
CA ARG A 6 0.54 5.54 12.04
C ARG A 6 1.18 5.87 10.68
N GLY A 7 2.37 6.46 10.73
CA GLY A 7 3.21 6.76 9.57
C GLY A 7 3.12 8.21 9.11
N ILE A 8 3.62 8.50 7.89
CA ILE A 8 3.85 9.87 7.44
C ILE A 8 2.54 10.64 7.23
N TYR A 9 1.48 9.94 6.84
CA TYR A 9 0.14 10.51 6.62
C TYR A 9 -0.66 10.72 7.91
N ALA A 10 -0.13 10.29 9.06
CA ALA A 10 -0.93 10.17 10.29
C ALA A 10 -1.55 11.47 10.77
N THR A 11 -0.88 12.61 10.59
CA THR A 11 -1.43 13.91 11.01
C THR A 11 -2.58 14.35 10.10
N ALA A 12 -2.42 14.24 8.78
CA ALA A 12 -3.48 14.57 7.82
C ALA A 12 -4.72 13.68 8.01
N LEU A 13 -4.50 12.38 8.22
CA LEU A 13 -5.58 11.42 8.43
C LEU A 13 -6.24 11.55 9.80
N THR A 14 -5.50 11.98 10.83
CA THR A 14 -6.10 12.33 12.14
C THR A 14 -7.05 13.51 11.96
N GLU A 15 -6.63 14.58 11.27
CA GLU A 15 -7.50 15.71 10.97
C GLU A 15 -8.73 15.27 10.18
N ALA A 16 -8.56 14.46 9.13
CA ALA A 16 -9.67 13.98 8.32
C ALA A 16 -10.69 13.15 9.13
N LEU A 17 -10.23 12.31 10.05
CA LEU A 17 -11.09 11.52 10.93
C LEU A 17 -11.85 12.41 11.91
N LEU A 18 -11.18 13.38 12.55
CA LEU A 18 -11.80 14.30 13.50
C LEU A 18 -12.83 15.20 12.80
N ASP A 19 -12.52 15.72 11.62
CA ASP A 19 -13.45 16.51 10.77
C ASP A 19 -14.71 15.71 10.41
N ALA A 20 -14.57 14.40 10.22
CA ALA A 20 -15.68 13.48 9.95
C ALA A 20 -16.43 13.00 11.21
N GLY A 21 -16.05 13.48 12.40
CA GLY A 21 -16.67 13.09 13.67
C GLY A 21 -16.31 11.68 14.13
N HIS A 22 -15.16 11.16 13.70
CA HIS A 22 -14.62 9.87 14.14
C HIS A 22 -13.55 10.04 15.21
N GLU A 23 -13.33 8.99 15.99
CA GLU A 23 -12.37 9.00 17.09
C GLU A 23 -11.02 8.45 16.64
N VAL A 24 -9.95 9.00 17.21
CA VAL A 24 -8.59 8.50 17.02
C VAL A 24 -8.08 7.99 18.37
N VAL A 25 -7.65 6.74 18.42
CA VAL A 25 -7.20 6.08 19.65
C VAL A 25 -5.73 5.71 19.58
N ASP A 26 -5.11 5.54 20.74
CA ASP A 26 -3.67 5.24 20.87
C ASP A 26 -2.87 6.24 20.02
N ALA A 27 -3.12 7.55 20.17
CA ALA A 27 -2.43 8.57 19.39
C ALA A 27 -0.94 8.66 19.77
N SER A 28 -0.06 8.69 18.76
CA SER A 28 1.38 8.85 19.01
C SER A 28 1.70 10.22 19.64
N ALA A 29 2.83 10.33 20.35
CA ALA A 29 3.24 11.59 20.99
C ALA A 29 3.28 12.81 20.05
N PRO A 30 3.73 12.71 18.78
CA PRO A 30 3.60 13.82 17.83
C PRO A 30 2.15 14.24 17.54
N ILE A 31 1.21 13.28 17.47
CA ILE A 31 -0.21 13.58 17.25
C ILE A 31 -0.78 14.27 18.48
N ARG A 32 -0.57 13.73 19.69
CA ARG A 32 -1.01 14.36 20.95
C ARG A 32 -0.53 15.80 21.14
N ARG A 33 0.62 16.17 20.54
CA ARG A 33 1.14 17.56 20.60
C ARG A 33 0.53 18.51 19.57
N ARG A 34 0.01 18.00 18.45
CA ARG A 34 -0.47 18.80 17.32
C ARG A 34 -1.95 19.15 17.42
N PHE A 35 -2.70 18.33 18.14
CA PHE A 35 -4.15 18.48 18.25
C PHE A 35 -4.53 18.88 19.67
N ASP A 36 -5.45 19.84 19.79
CA ASP A 36 -6.11 20.18 21.05
C ASP A 36 -7.30 19.23 21.26
N ALA A 37 -6.99 17.93 21.35
CA ALA A 37 -7.95 16.85 21.51
C ALA A 37 -7.42 15.80 22.49
N GLU A 38 -8.33 15.21 23.27
CA GLU A 38 -8.02 14.05 24.10
C GLU A 38 -8.12 12.79 23.25
N PHE A 39 -7.10 11.93 23.34
CA PHE A 39 -7.02 10.68 22.60
C PHE A 39 -6.95 9.53 23.60
N GLU A 40 -8.01 8.72 23.64
CA GLU A 40 -8.08 7.57 24.55
C GLU A 40 -7.03 6.51 24.19
N THR A 41 -6.52 5.83 25.22
CA THR A 41 -5.70 4.62 25.06
C THR A 41 -6.63 3.41 24.97
N ALA A 42 -7.36 3.32 23.87
CA ALA A 42 -8.32 2.25 23.64
C ALA A 42 -7.92 1.36 22.44
N PRO A 43 -8.44 0.13 22.36
CA PRO A 43 -8.22 -0.75 21.22
C PRO A 43 -8.94 -0.19 19.99
N PRO A 44 -8.29 -0.13 18.82
CA PRO A 44 -8.92 0.39 17.63
C PRO A 44 -9.82 -0.63 16.93
N ASP A 45 -10.96 -0.18 16.41
CA ASP A 45 -11.83 -0.89 15.48
C ASP A 45 -11.09 -1.14 14.16
N ALA A 46 -10.25 -0.19 13.74
CA ALA A 46 -9.35 -0.35 12.60
C ALA A 46 -7.99 0.34 12.76
N ARG A 47 -6.97 -0.24 12.13
CA ARG A 47 -5.61 0.27 12.11
C ARG A 47 -5.29 0.78 10.72
N VAL A 48 -4.78 2.00 10.63
CA VAL A 48 -4.29 2.62 9.39
C VAL A 48 -2.79 2.85 9.51
N SER A 49 -2.02 2.33 8.55
CA SER A 49 -0.57 2.50 8.52
C SER A 49 -0.07 2.80 7.13
N THR A 50 0.89 3.72 7.02
CA THR A 50 1.63 3.96 5.77
C THR A 50 2.29 2.68 5.26
N THR A 51 2.22 2.46 3.94
CA THR A 51 2.92 1.36 3.27
C THR A 51 4.44 1.50 3.39
N ALA A 52 5.18 0.39 3.29
CA ALA A 52 6.64 0.40 3.45
C ALA A 52 7.36 1.27 2.39
N ASP A 53 6.82 1.32 1.18
CA ASP A 53 7.26 2.17 0.06
C ASP A 53 6.76 3.62 0.14
N ARG A 54 5.96 3.95 1.18
CA ARG A 54 5.37 5.26 1.47
C ARG A 54 4.40 5.79 0.40
N GLN A 55 4.00 4.96 -0.56
CA GLN A 55 3.12 5.39 -1.64
C GLN A 55 1.66 5.55 -1.21
N GLY A 56 1.26 4.90 -0.12
CA GLY A 56 -0.12 4.93 0.34
C GLY A 56 -0.28 4.48 1.78
N VAL A 57 -1.46 3.95 2.09
CA VAL A 57 -1.80 3.36 3.39
C VAL A 57 -2.50 2.02 3.22
N GLY A 58 -2.33 1.14 4.21
CA GLY A 58 -3.21 0.00 4.43
C GLY A 58 -4.10 0.25 5.65
N ALA A 59 -5.36 -0.12 5.55
CA ALA A 59 -6.29 -0.16 6.67
C ALA A 59 -6.86 -1.57 6.86
N HIS A 60 -6.87 -2.08 8.09
CA HIS A 60 -7.50 -3.35 8.41
C HIS A 60 -8.17 -3.31 9.79
N GLY A 61 -9.25 -4.05 9.95
CA GLY A 61 -10.06 -4.06 11.16
C GLY A 61 -11.48 -4.56 10.93
N ASP A 62 -12.41 -4.07 11.74
CA ASP A 62 -13.85 -4.29 11.58
C ASP A 62 -14.33 -3.93 10.16
N PRO A 63 -15.17 -4.77 9.49
CA PRO A 63 -15.63 -4.53 8.13
C PRO A 63 -16.34 -3.19 7.89
N ASP A 64 -17.23 -2.78 8.80
CA ASP A 64 -17.99 -1.53 8.64
C ASP A 64 -17.05 -0.32 8.78
N THR A 65 -16.12 -0.40 9.73
CA THR A 65 -15.08 0.62 9.96
C THR A 65 -14.13 0.72 8.76
N VAL A 66 -13.68 -0.40 8.20
CA VAL A 66 -12.82 -0.43 7.01
C VAL A 66 -13.57 0.15 5.79
N GLY A 67 -14.87 -0.15 5.65
CA GLY A 67 -15.71 0.44 4.60
C GLY A 67 -15.79 1.96 4.69
N ALA A 68 -16.02 2.49 5.90
CA ALA A 68 -16.04 3.93 6.15
C ALA A 68 -14.66 4.58 5.93
N LEU A 69 -13.58 3.94 6.38
CA LEU A 69 -12.21 4.39 6.13
C LEU A 69 -11.89 4.43 4.63
N ARG A 70 -12.28 3.40 3.86
CA ARG A 70 -12.09 3.37 2.41
C ARG A 70 -12.68 4.61 1.76
N ALA A 71 -13.94 4.93 2.06
CA ALA A 71 -14.61 6.11 1.49
C ALA A 71 -13.88 7.41 1.85
N LEU A 72 -13.52 7.60 3.13
CA LEU A 72 -12.80 8.78 3.60
C LEU A 72 -11.43 8.93 2.94
N LEU A 73 -10.70 7.82 2.77
CA LEU A 73 -9.37 7.81 2.16
C LEU A 73 -9.43 8.08 0.64
N THR A 74 -10.44 7.57 -0.06
CA THR A 74 -10.61 7.85 -1.50
C THR A 74 -11.18 9.23 -1.80
N ASP A 75 -11.89 9.85 -0.86
CA ASP A 75 -12.39 11.24 -0.99
C ASP A 75 -11.26 12.29 -0.84
N VAL A 76 -10.03 11.84 -0.61
CA VAL A 76 -8.86 12.74 -0.49
C VAL A 76 -8.56 13.44 -1.81
N GLY A 77 -8.70 12.77 -2.95
CA GLY A 77 -8.40 13.30 -4.28
C GLY A 77 -8.74 12.31 -5.39
N LEU A 78 -8.80 12.78 -6.63
CA LEU A 78 -9.17 11.96 -7.80
C LEU A 78 -8.20 10.80 -8.06
N ASP A 79 -6.93 10.96 -7.65
CA ASP A 79 -5.87 9.98 -7.81
C ASP A 79 -5.61 9.16 -6.51
N ALA A 80 -6.61 9.08 -5.62
CA ALA A 80 -6.63 8.13 -4.51
C ALA A 80 -7.36 6.84 -4.95
N LEU A 81 -6.59 5.78 -5.19
CA LEU A 81 -7.12 4.50 -5.68
C LEU A 81 -7.10 3.46 -4.58
N ALA A 82 -8.17 2.66 -4.47
CA ALA A 82 -8.37 1.74 -3.36
C ALA A 82 -8.76 0.33 -3.79
N TRP A 83 -8.02 -0.66 -3.28
CA TRP A 83 -8.21 -2.08 -3.55
C TRP A 83 -8.50 -2.84 -2.26
N ALA A 84 -9.46 -3.76 -2.30
CA ALA A 84 -9.72 -4.65 -1.19
C ALA A 84 -8.50 -5.55 -0.95
N ASP A 85 -8.15 -5.78 0.31
CA ASP A 85 -7.14 -6.74 0.69
C ASP A 85 -7.77 -8.13 0.77
N PRO A 86 -7.41 -9.10 -0.10
CA PRO A 86 -7.97 -10.44 -0.05
C PRO A 86 -7.43 -11.27 1.12
N THR A 87 -6.34 -10.81 1.75
CA THR A 87 -5.61 -11.50 2.81
C THR A 87 -5.35 -10.57 4.00
N PRO A 88 -6.38 -9.95 4.61
CA PRO A 88 -6.15 -9.04 5.72
C PRO A 88 -5.54 -9.78 6.92
N PRO A 89 -4.69 -9.11 7.73
CA PRO A 89 -4.02 -9.75 8.86
C PRO A 89 -4.99 -10.49 9.79
N GLY A 90 -4.58 -11.66 10.28
CA GLY A 90 -5.37 -12.54 11.14
C GLY A 90 -6.25 -13.55 10.40
N THR A 91 -6.41 -13.41 9.08
CA THR A 91 -7.16 -14.34 8.23
C THR A 91 -6.49 -15.72 8.20
N VAL A 92 -7.26 -16.80 8.35
CA VAL A 92 -6.79 -18.19 8.27
C VAL A 92 -7.27 -18.83 6.98
N LEU A 93 -6.31 -19.31 6.19
CA LEU A 93 -6.50 -19.76 4.82
C LEU A 93 -5.84 -21.12 4.64
N ASP A 94 -6.44 -21.90 3.74
CA ASP A 94 -5.81 -23.08 3.21
C ASP A 94 -5.15 -22.75 1.89
N GLY A 95 -4.08 -23.47 1.57
CA GLY A 95 -3.33 -23.26 0.34
C GLY A 95 -2.43 -24.42 0.01
N THR A 96 -1.72 -24.29 -1.11
CA THR A 96 -0.75 -25.29 -1.56
C THR A 96 0.58 -24.62 -1.83
N VAL A 97 1.66 -25.23 -1.33
CA VAL A 97 3.03 -24.76 -1.60
C VAL A 97 3.33 -24.94 -3.09
N THR A 98 3.60 -23.85 -3.80
CA THR A 98 3.88 -23.88 -5.25
C THR A 98 5.37 -23.90 -5.54
N GLU A 99 6.18 -23.33 -4.66
CA GLU A 99 7.63 -23.22 -4.82
C GLU A 99 8.32 -23.12 -3.46
N THR A 100 9.52 -23.67 -3.33
CA THR A 100 10.39 -23.50 -2.16
C THR A 100 11.55 -22.56 -2.48
N LEU A 101 11.77 -21.57 -1.63
CA LEU A 101 12.85 -20.60 -1.69
C LEU A 101 13.88 -20.87 -0.57
N GLY A 102 14.96 -20.07 -0.53
CA GLY A 102 16.04 -20.26 0.45
C GLY A 102 15.63 -20.10 1.93
N GLY A 103 14.50 -19.45 2.22
CA GLY A 103 14.04 -19.17 3.59
C GLY A 103 12.59 -19.56 3.90
N GLY A 104 11.87 -20.18 2.98
CA GLY A 104 10.45 -20.48 3.09
C GLY A 104 9.85 -20.97 1.79
N GLY A 105 8.52 -21.08 1.72
CA GLY A 105 7.77 -21.47 0.53
C GLY A 105 6.81 -20.38 0.05
N VAL A 106 6.54 -20.35 -1.25
CA VAL A 106 5.43 -19.60 -1.84
C VAL A 106 4.20 -20.49 -1.78
N VAL A 107 3.10 -19.96 -1.26
CA VAL A 107 1.83 -20.67 -1.07
C VAL A 107 0.76 -20.00 -1.93
N ARG A 108 0.06 -20.78 -2.76
CA ARG A 108 -1.18 -20.34 -3.41
C ARG A 108 -2.33 -20.53 -2.43
N LEU A 109 -2.83 -19.42 -1.89
CA LEU A 109 -3.91 -19.34 -0.91
C LEU A 109 -5.27 -19.35 -1.59
N ARG A 110 -6.23 -20.08 -1.01
CA ARG A 110 -7.63 -20.11 -1.40
C ARG A 110 -8.39 -19.01 -0.67
N VAL A 111 -8.53 -17.86 -1.32
CA VAL A 111 -9.19 -16.70 -0.69
C VAL A 111 -10.71 -16.75 -0.85
N GLY A 112 -11.23 -17.56 -1.78
CA GLY A 112 -12.66 -17.61 -2.05
C GLY A 112 -13.16 -16.33 -2.73
N ASP A 113 -14.27 -16.45 -3.44
CA ASP A 113 -14.82 -15.34 -4.23
C ASP A 113 -15.93 -14.60 -3.46
N GLU A 114 -15.71 -13.33 -3.15
CA GLU A 114 -16.73 -12.44 -2.56
C GLU A 114 -17.68 -11.82 -3.62
N ARG A 115 -17.38 -11.95 -4.93
CA ARG A 115 -18.11 -11.30 -6.04
C ARG A 115 -18.96 -12.25 -6.91
N GLY A 116 -18.99 -13.56 -6.62
CA GLY A 116 -19.91 -14.51 -7.26
C GLY A 116 -19.61 -14.83 -8.74
N GLY A 117 -18.37 -14.63 -9.19
CA GLY A 117 -17.82 -15.06 -10.47
C GLY A 117 -16.53 -15.89 -10.36
N GLY A 118 -16.61 -17.13 -9.86
CA GLY A 118 -15.66 -18.22 -10.17
C GLY A 118 -14.97 -18.88 -8.97
N ASP A 119 -14.92 -20.22 -8.98
CA ASP A 119 -14.31 -21.12 -7.97
C ASP A 119 -12.76 -21.03 -7.87
N ASP A 120 -12.10 -19.93 -8.31
CA ASP A 120 -10.63 -19.88 -8.51
C ASP A 120 -9.94 -18.61 -7.95
N ALA A 121 -10.61 -17.83 -7.08
CA ALA A 121 -9.96 -16.67 -6.46
C ALA A 121 -8.80 -17.09 -5.55
N THR A 122 -7.57 -16.72 -5.95
CA THR A 122 -6.34 -17.08 -5.24
C THR A 122 -5.45 -15.87 -4.98
N ALA A 123 -4.60 -15.98 -3.96
CA ALA A 123 -3.53 -15.05 -3.67
C ALA A 123 -2.22 -15.82 -3.44
N GLU A 124 -1.07 -15.18 -3.66
CA GLU A 124 0.23 -15.75 -3.26
C GLU A 124 0.64 -15.22 -1.90
N GLY A 125 1.05 -16.09 -0.98
CA GLY A 125 1.68 -15.72 0.28
C GLY A 125 3.07 -16.36 0.42
N TYR A 126 3.87 -15.87 1.37
CA TYR A 126 5.17 -16.42 1.71
C TYR A 126 5.14 -17.01 3.11
N LEU A 127 5.46 -18.30 3.23
CA LEU A 127 5.52 -19.06 4.49
C LEU A 127 6.99 -19.31 4.88
N PRO A 128 7.53 -18.60 5.88
CA PRO A 128 8.89 -18.83 6.36
C PRO A 128 9.04 -20.24 6.96
N TYR A 129 10.19 -20.89 6.76
CA TYR A 129 10.44 -22.22 7.34
C TYR A 129 10.37 -22.26 8.87
N GLY A 130 10.68 -21.14 9.53
CA GLY A 130 10.60 -21.05 11.00
C GLY A 130 9.17 -20.95 11.54
N SER A 131 8.17 -20.80 10.66
CA SER A 131 6.77 -20.62 11.04
C SER A 131 5.95 -21.92 10.97
N VAL A 132 6.59 -23.04 10.62
CA VAL A 132 5.99 -24.39 10.58
C VAL A 132 6.97 -25.38 11.23
N GLU A 133 6.44 -26.35 11.96
CA GLU A 133 7.28 -27.40 12.58
C GLU A 133 7.78 -28.40 11.53
N ASP A 134 6.92 -28.72 10.58
CA ASP A 134 7.21 -29.65 9.50
C ASP A 134 7.97 -28.99 8.36
N ARG A 135 8.78 -29.81 7.67
CA ARG A 135 9.43 -29.40 6.44
C ARG A 135 8.38 -29.31 5.34
N ILE A 136 8.32 -28.16 4.66
CA ILE A 136 7.45 -27.95 3.50
C ILE A 136 8.19 -28.26 2.19
N GLU A 137 7.46 -28.87 1.26
CA GLU A 137 7.85 -29.20 -0.11
C GLU A 137 6.77 -28.72 -1.09
N THR A 138 7.12 -28.56 -2.38
CA THR A 138 6.14 -28.19 -3.41
C THR A 138 5.05 -29.25 -3.52
N GLY A 139 3.80 -28.82 -3.46
CA GLY A 139 2.61 -29.67 -3.48
C GLY A 139 1.97 -29.86 -2.11
N ASP A 140 2.65 -29.49 -1.02
CA ASP A 140 2.13 -29.68 0.32
C ASP A 140 0.89 -28.79 0.56
N PRO A 141 -0.21 -29.37 1.06
CA PRO A 141 -1.35 -28.60 1.56
C PRO A 141 -1.00 -27.99 2.91
N VAL A 142 -1.31 -26.71 3.09
CA VAL A 142 -1.04 -25.98 4.33
C VAL A 142 -2.25 -25.18 4.78
N ARG A 143 -2.44 -25.07 6.09
CA ARG A 143 -3.35 -24.13 6.74
C ARG A 143 -2.55 -23.11 7.53
N VAL A 144 -2.68 -21.86 7.16
CA VAL A 144 -1.81 -20.77 7.64
C VAL A 144 -2.62 -19.55 8.01
N GLN A 145 -2.10 -18.76 8.95
CA GLN A 145 -2.62 -17.45 9.28
C GLN A 145 -1.79 -16.36 8.62
N VAL A 146 -2.45 -15.36 8.06
CA VAL A 146 -1.78 -14.16 7.53
C VAL A 146 -1.31 -13.30 8.70
N ARG A 147 0.00 -13.07 8.81
CA ARG A 147 0.61 -12.21 9.83
C ARG A 147 0.68 -10.77 9.40
N GLU A 148 1.15 -10.55 8.19
CA GLU A 148 1.27 -9.25 7.56
C GLU A 148 0.77 -9.37 6.12
N SER A 149 -0.07 -8.43 5.70
CA SER A 149 -0.50 -8.35 4.31
C SER A 149 0.41 -7.41 3.52
N ALA A 150 0.30 -7.44 2.19
CA ALA A 150 1.09 -6.62 1.28
C ALA A 150 0.16 -5.88 0.31
N ALA A 151 0.54 -4.63 -0.01
CA ALA A 151 -0.14 -3.85 -1.02
C ALA A 151 0.08 -4.47 -2.42
N PRO A 152 -0.94 -4.43 -3.30
CA PRO A 152 -0.91 -5.13 -4.60
C PRO A 152 0.13 -4.57 -5.57
N TRP A 153 0.59 -3.34 -5.36
CA TRP A 153 1.62 -2.68 -6.16
C TRP A 153 3.05 -2.95 -5.69
N THR A 154 3.22 -3.80 -4.67
CA THR A 154 4.55 -4.16 -4.16
C THR A 154 4.90 -5.59 -4.57
N ASP A 155 6.18 -5.84 -4.85
CA ASP A 155 6.68 -7.19 -5.14
C ASP A 155 6.76 -8.09 -3.89
N ARG A 156 6.06 -7.73 -2.82
CA ARG A 156 6.04 -8.47 -1.55
C ARG A 156 4.78 -9.32 -1.48
N ARG A 157 4.96 -10.55 -1.00
CA ARG A 157 3.86 -11.43 -0.64
C ARG A 157 3.43 -11.18 0.80
N PRO A 158 2.14 -11.31 1.14
CA PRO A 158 1.70 -11.49 2.53
C PRO A 158 2.55 -12.53 3.25
N GLU A 159 2.96 -12.21 4.48
CA GLU A 159 3.72 -13.13 5.33
C GLU A 159 2.75 -14.05 6.08
N LEU A 160 3.02 -15.36 6.01
CA LEU A 160 2.19 -16.43 6.53
C LEU A 160 2.85 -17.08 7.73
N ASP A 161 2.04 -17.69 8.59
CA ASP A 161 2.50 -18.43 9.75
C ASP A 161 1.65 -19.68 9.97
N GLY A 162 2.28 -20.82 10.26
CA GLY A 162 1.60 -22.08 10.56
C GLY A 162 1.06 -22.13 12.00
N SER A 163 1.41 -21.14 12.83
CA SER A 163 0.89 -20.99 14.19
C SER A 163 -0.23 -19.94 14.24
N LEU A 164 -1.15 -20.10 15.20
CA LEU A 164 -2.27 -19.18 15.37
C LEU A 164 -1.88 -17.98 16.23
N ARG A 165 -2.59 -16.86 16.08
CA ARG A 165 -2.52 -15.73 16.97
C ARG A 165 -3.88 -15.07 17.01
N ALA A 166 -4.34 -14.74 18.21
CA ALA A 166 -5.65 -14.15 18.45
C ALA A 166 -5.53 -12.86 19.26
N GLY A 167 -6.58 -12.04 19.19
CA GLY A 167 -6.60 -10.71 19.80
C GLY A 167 -5.75 -9.69 19.06
N GLY A 168 -5.45 -8.59 19.74
CA GLY A 168 -4.73 -7.44 19.20
C GLY A 168 -5.04 -6.19 20.01
N GLY A 169 -4.36 -5.09 19.72
CA GLY A 169 -4.53 -3.85 20.49
C GLY A 169 -3.58 -3.83 21.67
N LEU A 170 -4.08 -4.14 22.88
CA LEU A 170 -3.26 -4.18 24.10
C LEU A 170 -2.57 -5.53 24.31
N VAL A 171 -3.23 -6.64 23.97
CA VAL A 171 -2.72 -8.00 24.16
C VAL A 171 -3.05 -8.88 22.95
N ALA A 172 -2.13 -9.77 22.61
CA ALA A 172 -2.37 -10.85 21.67
C ALA A 172 -2.02 -12.19 22.34
N LEU A 173 -2.76 -13.24 22.02
CA LEU A 173 -2.46 -14.61 22.44
C LEU A 173 -1.74 -15.34 21.30
N GLU A 174 -0.65 -16.03 21.62
CA GLU A 174 0.11 -16.91 20.72
C GLU A 174 0.38 -18.27 21.41
N PRO A 175 0.71 -19.35 20.69
CA PRO A 175 0.95 -20.65 21.30
C PRO A 175 2.12 -20.59 22.29
N GLY A 176 1.93 -21.17 23.47
CA GLY A 176 2.94 -21.16 24.53
C GLY A 176 2.34 -21.17 25.92
N SER A 177 3.00 -20.50 26.85
CA SER A 177 2.57 -20.42 28.24
C SER A 177 3.02 -19.13 28.92
N GLY A 178 2.21 -18.64 29.86
CA GLY A 178 2.53 -17.48 30.69
C GLY A 178 2.44 -16.14 29.95
N THR A 179 3.12 -15.13 30.46
CA THR A 179 2.97 -13.74 30.02
C THR A 179 4.29 -13.14 29.54
N ARG A 180 4.25 -12.35 28.47
CA ARG A 180 5.35 -11.55 27.95
C ARG A 180 4.89 -10.11 27.77
N VAL A 181 5.73 -9.16 28.17
CA VAL A 181 5.53 -7.73 27.91
C VAL A 181 6.51 -7.28 26.83
N ASP A 182 5.99 -6.89 25.67
CA ASP A 182 6.73 -6.57 24.46
C ASP A 182 6.92 -5.05 24.32
N VAL A 183 7.62 -4.48 25.30
CA VAL A 183 7.84 -3.03 25.43
C VAL A 183 9.32 -2.75 25.52
N ARG A 184 9.80 -1.71 24.82
CA ARG A 184 11.22 -1.36 24.75
C ARG A 184 11.81 -0.85 26.06
N ASN A 185 10.98 -0.30 26.95
CA ASN A 185 11.40 0.23 28.24
C ASN A 185 11.29 -0.88 29.30
N ASP A 186 12.44 -1.37 29.77
CA ASP A 186 12.54 -2.45 30.76
C ASP A 186 11.84 -2.14 32.09
N GLU A 187 11.84 -0.87 32.52
CA GLU A 187 11.18 -0.46 33.77
C GLU A 187 9.67 -0.55 33.63
N ALA A 188 9.11 0.08 32.58
CA ALA A 188 7.70 -0.02 32.26
C ALA A 188 7.25 -1.47 32.02
N ALA A 189 8.10 -2.28 31.39
CA ALA A 189 7.80 -3.69 31.16
C ALA A 189 7.69 -4.48 32.48
N ARG A 190 8.57 -4.23 33.45
CA ARG A 190 8.53 -4.86 34.78
C ARG A 190 7.34 -4.38 35.61
N GLU A 191 7.04 -3.09 35.56
CA GLU A 191 5.88 -2.52 36.25
C GLU A 191 4.58 -3.13 35.73
N LEU A 192 4.40 -3.16 34.41
CA LEU A 192 3.23 -3.79 33.80
C LEU A 192 3.18 -5.28 34.16
N SER A 193 4.29 -6.02 34.04
CA SER A 193 4.32 -7.44 34.42
C SER A 193 3.88 -7.67 35.88
N GLY A 194 4.41 -6.89 36.82
CA GLY A 194 4.03 -7.03 38.24
C GLY A 194 2.56 -6.65 38.50
N MET A 195 2.03 -5.69 37.76
CA MET A 195 0.61 -5.34 37.81
C MET A 195 -0.27 -6.47 37.27
N LEU A 196 0.09 -7.08 36.14
CA LEU A 196 -0.64 -8.21 35.55
C LEU A 196 -0.68 -9.41 36.50
N ASP A 197 0.45 -9.73 37.15
CA ASP A 197 0.54 -10.79 38.15
C ASP A 197 -0.34 -10.49 39.37
N LEU A 198 -0.34 -9.23 39.85
CA LEU A 198 -1.19 -8.81 40.97
C LEU A 198 -2.69 -8.92 40.66
N LEU A 199 -3.07 -8.66 39.41
CA LEU A 199 -4.45 -8.73 38.93
C LEU A 199 -4.89 -10.16 38.57
N GLY A 200 -3.95 -11.11 38.52
CA GLY A 200 -4.22 -12.50 38.09
C GLY A 200 -4.65 -12.60 36.63
N LEU A 201 -4.07 -11.76 35.76
CA LEU A 201 -4.38 -11.73 34.33
C LEU A 201 -3.52 -12.77 33.60
N GLU A 202 -3.99 -14.02 33.59
CA GLU A 202 -3.31 -15.16 32.98
C GLU A 202 -4.04 -15.64 31.70
N PRO A 203 -3.30 -16.05 30.66
CA PRO A 203 -3.89 -16.67 29.48
C PRO A 203 -4.40 -18.10 29.75
N PRO A 204 -5.27 -18.65 28.89
CA PRO A 204 -5.68 -20.05 28.94
C PRO A 204 -4.50 -20.99 28.69
N GLU A 205 -4.65 -22.26 29.08
CA GLU A 205 -3.65 -23.30 28.84
C GLU A 205 -3.32 -23.41 27.33
N GLY A 206 -2.04 -23.58 27.00
CA GLY A 206 -1.56 -23.63 25.62
C GLY A 206 -1.35 -22.27 24.95
N TRP A 207 -1.72 -21.17 25.61
CA TRP A 207 -1.52 -19.81 25.11
C TRP A 207 -0.58 -18.98 26.00
N ARG A 208 0.16 -18.08 25.36
CA ARG A 208 0.98 -17.03 25.97
C ARG A 208 0.34 -15.68 25.71
N ALA A 209 0.16 -14.87 26.75
CA ALA A 209 -0.27 -13.48 26.60
C ALA A 209 0.91 -12.57 26.26
N VAL A 210 0.83 -11.86 25.14
CA VAL A 210 1.83 -10.88 24.69
C VAL A 210 1.25 -9.47 24.75
N TRP A 211 1.60 -8.74 25.79
CA TRP A 211 1.18 -7.35 26.02
C TRP A 211 2.02 -6.37 25.21
N LYS A 212 1.36 -5.43 24.55
CA LYS A 212 1.95 -4.48 23.59
C LYS A 212 2.17 -3.11 24.21
N PRO A 213 2.97 -2.22 23.58
CA PRO A 213 3.29 -0.91 24.14
C PRO A 213 2.10 -0.09 24.69
N PRO A 214 0.92 -0.06 24.04
CA PRO A 214 -0.22 0.70 24.57
C PRO A 214 -0.76 0.17 25.91
N ALA A 215 -0.48 -1.09 26.27
CA ALA A 215 -0.92 -1.67 27.55
C ALA A 215 -0.26 -1.03 28.78
N VAL A 216 0.87 -0.34 28.60
CA VAL A 216 1.55 0.38 29.69
C VAL A 216 0.71 1.54 30.22
N ASP A 217 -0.02 2.20 29.32
CA ASP A 217 -0.82 3.38 29.63
C ASP A 217 -2.31 3.04 29.87
N ALA A 218 -2.67 1.75 29.85
CA ALA A 218 -4.05 1.29 29.94
C ALA A 218 -4.50 1.09 31.39
N GLY A 219 -5.79 1.34 31.64
CA GLY A 219 -6.41 1.12 32.94
C GLY A 219 -6.58 -0.37 33.27
N THR A 220 -6.66 -0.72 34.55
CA THR A 220 -6.87 -2.09 35.02
C THR A 220 -8.09 -2.78 34.38
N GLU A 221 -9.22 -2.08 34.29
CA GLU A 221 -10.45 -2.62 33.68
C GLU A 221 -10.28 -2.85 32.16
N GLU A 222 -9.52 -1.98 31.49
CA GLU A 222 -9.22 -2.12 30.06
C GLU A 222 -8.32 -3.33 29.80
N LEU A 223 -7.28 -3.51 30.62
CA LEU A 223 -6.40 -4.69 30.56
C LEU A 223 -7.20 -5.98 30.73
N ARG A 224 -8.07 -6.05 31.75
CA ARG A 224 -8.93 -7.23 31.96
C ARG A 224 -9.86 -7.48 30.78
N ALA A 225 -10.59 -6.46 30.34
CA ALA A 225 -11.53 -6.58 29.23
C ALA A 225 -10.85 -6.97 27.91
N GLU A 226 -9.58 -6.58 27.72
CA GLU A 226 -8.78 -6.95 26.56
C GLU A 226 -8.26 -8.38 26.62
N LEU A 227 -7.83 -8.84 27.79
CA LEU A 227 -7.48 -10.24 27.95
C LEU A 227 -8.70 -11.13 27.69
N ASP A 228 -9.86 -10.83 28.29
CA ASP A 228 -11.09 -11.60 28.12
C ASP A 228 -11.50 -11.71 26.63
N ARG A 229 -11.39 -10.60 25.88
CA ARG A 229 -11.64 -10.59 24.43
C ARG A 229 -10.63 -11.43 23.66
N ALA A 230 -9.34 -11.33 24.02
CA ALA A 230 -8.30 -12.11 23.37
C ALA A 230 -8.45 -13.62 23.65
N VAL A 231 -8.88 -14.01 24.86
CA VAL A 231 -9.22 -15.39 25.22
C VAL A 231 -10.38 -15.90 24.37
N ALA A 232 -11.50 -15.16 24.31
CA ALA A 232 -12.65 -15.57 23.50
C ALA A 232 -12.29 -15.73 22.01
N ALA A 233 -11.45 -14.84 21.48
CA ALA A 233 -10.95 -14.94 20.11
C ALA A 233 -10.03 -16.16 19.91
N ALA A 234 -9.17 -16.47 20.90
CA ALA A 234 -8.27 -17.62 20.85
C ALA A 234 -9.02 -18.96 20.91
N GLU A 235 -10.00 -19.08 21.81
CA GLU A 235 -10.86 -20.26 21.92
C GLU A 235 -11.64 -20.48 20.62
N GLY A 236 -12.30 -19.44 20.10
CA GLY A 236 -13.06 -19.55 18.85
C GLY A 236 -12.19 -19.89 17.64
N LEU A 237 -10.98 -19.33 17.56
CA LEU A 237 -10.02 -19.64 16.49
C LEU A 237 -9.46 -21.06 16.62
N GLY A 238 -9.08 -21.45 17.84
CA GLY A 238 -8.56 -22.78 18.15
C GLY A 238 -9.57 -23.87 17.81
N ASP A 239 -10.80 -23.74 18.31
CA ASP A 239 -11.89 -24.69 18.04
C ASP A 239 -12.17 -24.86 16.53
N ALA A 240 -12.17 -23.75 15.78
CA ALA A 240 -12.38 -23.76 14.33
C ALA A 240 -11.26 -24.50 13.60
N VAL A 241 -10.00 -24.26 13.99
CA VAL A 241 -8.81 -24.88 13.41
C VAL A 241 -8.70 -26.36 13.77
N ASP A 242 -8.95 -26.71 15.03
CA ASP A 242 -8.94 -28.10 15.51
C ASP A 242 -10.01 -28.93 14.81
N THR A 243 -11.23 -28.37 14.66
CA THR A 243 -12.32 -29.01 13.88
C THR A 243 -11.94 -29.20 12.42
N ALA A 244 -11.10 -28.32 11.87
CA ALA A 244 -10.63 -28.38 10.49
C ALA A 244 -9.41 -29.29 10.30
N GLY A 245 -8.84 -29.88 11.35
CA GLY A 245 -7.69 -30.77 11.28
C GLY A 245 -6.33 -30.13 11.63
N GLY A 246 -6.31 -29.00 12.33
CA GLY A 246 -5.09 -28.33 12.78
C GLY A 246 -4.57 -27.25 11.82
N ALA A 247 -3.51 -26.55 12.24
CA ALA A 247 -2.77 -25.56 11.46
C ALA A 247 -1.37 -26.07 11.11
N GLY A 248 -0.72 -25.44 10.13
CA GLY A 248 0.57 -25.88 9.58
C GLY A 248 0.39 -26.75 8.34
N VAL A 249 1.17 -27.82 8.22
CA VAL A 249 1.08 -28.77 7.12
C VAL A 249 -0.10 -29.71 7.37
N LEU A 250 -0.94 -29.93 6.36
CA LEU A 250 -2.10 -30.82 6.46
C LEU A 250 -1.73 -32.23 6.01
N ASP A 251 -2.23 -33.24 6.73
CA ASP A 251 -1.97 -34.65 6.44
C ASP A 251 -2.62 -35.15 5.13
N ASP A 252 -3.68 -34.47 4.66
CA ASP A 252 -4.45 -34.85 3.48
C ASP A 252 -4.89 -33.61 2.69
N SER A 253 -4.76 -33.67 1.36
CA SER A 253 -5.25 -32.63 0.45
C SER A 253 -6.76 -32.45 0.49
N ASP A 254 -7.52 -33.48 0.89
CA ASP A 254 -8.98 -33.41 1.02
C ASP A 254 -9.43 -32.47 2.17
N LEU A 255 -8.50 -32.06 3.05
CA LEU A 255 -8.75 -31.08 4.11
C LEU A 255 -8.66 -29.62 3.66
N VAL A 256 -8.17 -29.38 2.44
CA VAL A 256 -8.03 -28.02 1.87
C VAL A 256 -9.40 -27.43 1.58
N ARG A 257 -9.65 -26.23 2.13
CA ARG A 257 -10.87 -25.47 1.91
C ARG A 257 -10.69 -24.43 0.80
N GLU A 258 -11.73 -24.26 0.01
CA GLU A 258 -11.78 -23.21 -1.04
C GLU A 258 -12.13 -21.83 -0.49
N VAL A 259 -12.67 -21.77 0.73
CA VAL A 259 -13.01 -20.52 1.42
C VAL A 259 -12.26 -20.40 2.74
N PRO A 260 -12.04 -19.17 3.22
CA PRO A 260 -11.21 -18.97 4.40
C PRO A 260 -11.89 -19.49 5.66
N LEU A 261 -11.09 -20.10 6.53
CA LEU A 261 -11.58 -20.68 7.78
C LEU A 261 -12.02 -19.59 8.77
N ALA A 262 -11.28 -18.49 8.81
CA ALA A 262 -11.59 -17.34 9.64
C ALA A 262 -11.13 -16.05 8.94
N ARG A 263 -11.97 -15.02 8.97
CA ARG A 263 -11.67 -13.64 8.51
C ARG A 263 -12.05 -12.64 9.60
N PRO A 264 -11.22 -12.48 10.64
CA PRO A 264 -11.55 -11.58 11.75
C PRO A 264 -11.49 -10.09 11.35
N ASN A 265 -10.83 -9.75 10.24
CA ASN A 265 -10.69 -8.39 9.76
C ASN A 265 -11.08 -8.31 8.28
N ALA A 266 -11.62 -7.16 7.87
CA ALA A 266 -11.54 -6.70 6.48
C ALA A 266 -10.25 -5.88 6.29
N GLY A 267 -9.84 -5.70 5.03
CA GLY A 267 -8.70 -4.84 4.71
C GLY A 267 -8.86 -4.09 3.40
N VAL A 268 -8.18 -2.95 3.30
CA VAL A 268 -8.12 -2.11 2.10
C VAL A 268 -6.73 -1.47 1.99
N TRP A 269 -6.22 -1.41 0.77
CA TRP A 269 -5.03 -0.66 0.40
C TRP A 269 -5.45 0.57 -0.38
N VAL A 270 -4.88 1.73 -0.04
CA VAL A 270 -5.12 2.99 -0.76
C VAL A 270 -3.80 3.57 -1.22
N TRP A 271 -3.62 3.71 -2.52
CA TRP A 271 -2.52 4.46 -3.13
C TRP A 271 -2.92 5.93 -3.19
N PHE A 272 -2.02 6.83 -2.77
CA PHE A 272 -2.23 8.27 -2.93
C PHE A 272 -1.37 8.80 -4.07
N GLY A 273 -1.99 9.27 -5.15
CA GLY A 273 -1.31 10.02 -6.19
C GLY A 273 -0.94 11.44 -5.74
N ARG A 274 -0.38 12.21 -6.65
CA ARG A 274 0.12 13.56 -6.38
C ARG A 274 -0.97 14.49 -5.84
N GLU A 275 -2.11 14.60 -6.49
CA GLU A 275 -3.18 15.52 -6.07
C GLU A 275 -3.66 15.17 -4.67
N SER A 276 -3.84 13.88 -4.39
CA SER A 276 -4.20 13.38 -3.06
C SER A 276 -3.17 13.72 -1.98
N ARG A 277 -1.87 13.62 -2.28
CA ARG A 277 -0.81 14.02 -1.33
C ARG A 277 -0.85 15.50 -0.99
N PHE A 278 -1.13 16.36 -1.97
CA PHE A 278 -1.28 17.80 -1.75
C PHE A 278 -2.57 18.10 -0.95
N ALA A 279 -3.68 17.40 -1.22
CA ALA A 279 -4.88 17.52 -0.41
C ALA A 279 -4.67 17.04 1.05
N LEU A 280 -3.81 16.04 1.27
CA LEU A 280 -3.39 15.63 2.60
C LEU A 280 -2.48 16.66 3.27
N ASP A 281 -1.62 17.36 2.52
CA ASP A 281 -0.83 18.49 3.03
C ASP A 281 -1.77 19.61 3.53
N ASP A 282 -2.83 19.92 2.77
CA ASP A 282 -3.82 20.94 3.15
C ASP A 282 -4.59 20.56 4.42
N ARG A 283 -4.97 19.28 4.56
CA ARG A 283 -5.56 18.78 5.81
C ARG A 283 -4.55 18.87 6.97
N ARG A 284 -3.31 18.41 6.77
CA ARG A 284 -2.25 18.48 7.80
C ARG A 284 -2.01 19.92 8.28
N ARG A 285 -2.11 20.89 7.38
CA ARG A 285 -1.91 22.31 7.66
C ARG A 285 -2.86 22.88 8.72
N LYS A 286 -4.06 22.31 8.84
CA LYS A 286 -5.02 22.71 9.89
C LYS A 286 -4.52 22.39 11.30
N ALA A 287 -3.71 21.33 11.44
CA ALA A 287 -3.18 20.88 12.73
C ALA A 287 -1.74 21.37 13.01
N THR A 288 -0.93 21.62 11.97
CA THR A 288 0.47 22.02 12.15
C THR A 288 1.03 22.73 10.92
N ALA A 289 2.01 23.62 11.12
CA ALA A 289 2.79 24.18 10.02
C ALA A 289 3.33 23.06 9.11
N THR A 290 3.12 23.21 7.81
CA THR A 290 3.36 22.17 6.80
C THR A 290 4.03 22.77 5.58
N MET A 291 5.18 22.24 5.17
CA MET A 291 5.81 22.72 3.94
C MET A 291 5.02 22.30 2.69
N PRO A 292 4.98 23.12 1.62
CA PRO A 292 4.39 22.70 0.36
C PRO A 292 5.00 21.39 -0.17
N GLY A 293 4.16 20.42 -0.53
CA GLY A 293 4.60 19.11 -1.01
C GLY A 293 5.16 18.20 0.08
N HIS A 294 4.80 18.38 1.34
CA HIS A 294 5.27 17.58 2.49
C HIS A 294 5.17 16.08 2.20
N HIS A 295 3.96 15.55 1.92
CA HIS A 295 3.80 14.12 1.68
C HIS A 295 4.48 13.68 0.38
N ARG A 296 4.46 14.52 -0.67
CA ARG A 296 5.12 14.26 -1.95
C ARG A 296 6.62 14.03 -1.80
N VAL A 297 7.30 14.83 -0.98
CA VAL A 297 8.74 14.70 -0.71
C VAL A 297 9.01 13.49 0.19
N LYS A 298 8.23 13.33 1.27
CA LYS A 298 8.38 12.18 2.20
C LYS A 298 8.17 10.82 1.54
N ALA A 299 7.34 10.75 0.51
CA ALA A 299 7.10 9.53 -0.25
C ALA A 299 8.31 9.09 -1.09
N GLY A 300 9.28 9.98 -1.36
CA GLY A 300 10.38 9.68 -2.27
C GLY A 300 11.50 8.82 -1.69
N SER A 301 11.99 9.15 -0.50
CA SER A 301 13.04 8.36 0.16
C SER A 301 13.07 8.61 1.66
N ALA A 302 13.79 7.76 2.40
CA ALA A 302 14.02 7.99 3.83
C ALA A 302 14.78 9.31 4.08
N ASP A 303 15.74 9.64 3.23
CA ASP A 303 16.54 10.87 3.31
C ASP A 303 15.71 12.11 3.00
N ALA A 304 14.87 12.06 1.96
CA ALA A 304 13.92 13.13 1.66
C ALA A 304 12.93 13.33 2.82
N SER A 305 12.47 12.24 3.45
CA SER A 305 11.61 12.33 4.63
C SER A 305 12.30 13.02 5.82
N ALA A 306 13.56 12.68 6.09
CA ALA A 306 14.35 13.34 7.14
C ALA A 306 14.60 14.82 6.80
N GLY A 307 14.81 15.15 5.52
CA GLY A 307 14.93 16.52 5.03
C GLY A 307 13.69 17.37 5.30
N VAL A 308 12.49 16.83 5.10
CA VAL A 308 11.23 17.50 5.44
C VAL A 308 11.13 17.75 6.95
N ASP A 309 11.44 16.74 7.77
CA ASP A 309 11.39 16.89 9.23
C ASP A 309 12.36 17.98 9.73
N LEU A 310 13.55 18.08 9.14
CA LEU A 310 14.50 19.14 9.42
C LEU A 310 13.99 20.52 8.96
N ALA A 311 13.45 20.61 7.74
CA ALA A 311 12.94 21.87 7.19
C ALA A 311 11.80 22.44 8.03
N GLU A 312 10.84 21.61 8.44
CA GLU A 312 9.72 22.03 9.30
C GLU A 312 10.13 22.31 10.75
N ALA A 313 11.24 21.74 11.22
CA ALA A 313 11.77 22.02 12.55
C ALA A 313 12.54 23.35 12.61
N LEU A 314 13.15 23.79 11.50
CA LEU A 314 13.97 25.00 11.42
C LEU A 314 13.21 26.22 10.90
N CYS A 315 12.23 26.01 10.04
CA CYS A 315 11.55 27.07 9.31
C CYS A 315 10.04 27.04 9.59
N GLU A 316 9.42 28.21 9.57
CA GLU A 316 7.96 28.34 9.42
C GLU A 316 7.67 28.39 7.91
N PRO A 317 7.13 27.32 7.31
CA PRO A 317 6.89 27.29 5.88
C PRO A 317 5.71 28.21 5.53
N ASP A 318 5.88 29.04 4.50
CA ASP A 318 4.77 29.79 3.92
C ASP A 318 3.75 28.81 3.32
N ALA A 319 2.49 28.95 3.74
CA ALA A 319 1.41 28.08 3.32
C ALA A 319 1.02 28.28 1.86
N ASP A 320 1.21 29.49 1.33
CA ASP A 320 0.82 29.85 -0.03
C ASP A 320 1.98 29.68 -1.04
N ALA A 321 3.16 29.26 -0.57
CA ALA A 321 4.30 29.00 -1.43
C ALA A 321 4.03 27.81 -2.37
N ALA A 322 4.36 27.99 -3.66
CA ALA A 322 4.32 26.90 -4.62
C ALA A 322 5.33 25.81 -4.23
N PHE A 323 5.01 24.57 -4.55
CA PHE A 323 5.92 23.44 -4.32
C PHE A 323 7.25 23.65 -5.06
N PRO A 324 8.39 23.70 -4.35
CA PRO A 324 9.69 24.01 -4.96
C PRO A 324 10.33 22.76 -5.57
N PHE A 325 9.70 22.17 -6.60
CA PHE A 325 10.17 20.91 -7.20
C PHE A 325 11.65 20.96 -7.58
N GLY A 326 12.14 22.04 -8.22
CA GLY A 326 13.54 22.15 -8.60
C GLY A 326 14.51 21.98 -7.42
N VAL A 327 14.20 22.56 -6.25
CA VAL A 327 15.02 22.41 -5.04
C VAL A 327 15.00 20.97 -4.52
N VAL A 328 13.83 20.33 -4.56
CA VAL A 328 13.68 18.93 -4.14
C VAL A 328 14.43 18.00 -5.08
N ALA A 329 14.30 18.22 -6.39
CA ALA A 329 14.96 17.42 -7.41
C ALA A 329 16.49 17.59 -7.36
N ASP A 330 16.99 18.81 -7.16
CA ASP A 330 18.44 19.06 -6.99
C ASP A 330 19.02 18.35 -5.75
N ALA A 331 18.23 18.21 -4.67
CA ALA A 331 18.67 17.62 -3.42
C ALA A 331 18.50 16.10 -3.34
N PHE A 332 17.40 15.59 -3.93
CA PHE A 332 16.98 14.20 -3.76
C PHE A 332 16.55 13.55 -5.06
N GLY A 333 16.27 14.30 -6.12
CA GLY A 333 15.78 13.76 -7.38
C GLY A 333 16.88 13.13 -8.24
N PRO A 334 16.51 12.67 -9.45
CA PRO A 334 17.47 12.09 -10.38
C PRO A 334 18.38 13.17 -10.98
N ALA A 335 19.60 12.79 -11.34
CA ALA A 335 20.55 13.61 -12.09
C ALA A 335 20.75 13.07 -13.52
N GLU A 336 21.30 13.91 -14.40
CA GLU A 336 21.71 13.47 -15.74
C GLU A 336 22.74 12.33 -15.66
N GLY A 337 22.49 11.27 -16.42
CA GLY A 337 23.27 10.03 -16.42
C GLY A 337 22.76 8.96 -15.46
N ASP A 338 21.83 9.29 -14.55
CA ASP A 338 21.25 8.31 -13.63
C ASP A 338 20.32 7.33 -14.35
N ALA A 339 20.18 6.16 -13.75
CA ALA A 339 19.15 5.19 -14.07
C ALA A 339 17.81 5.58 -13.41
N LEU A 340 16.76 5.69 -14.21
CA LEU A 340 15.41 5.99 -13.75
C LEU A 340 14.44 4.90 -14.22
N ARG A 341 13.75 4.27 -13.27
CA ARG A 341 12.72 3.28 -13.57
C ARG A 341 11.43 3.98 -13.99
N LEU A 342 10.74 3.43 -14.98
CA LEU A 342 9.37 3.85 -15.31
C LEU A 342 8.40 2.87 -14.64
N GLU A 343 7.89 3.26 -13.48
CA GLU A 343 6.97 2.46 -12.68
C GLU A 343 5.53 2.79 -13.07
N HIS A 344 4.91 1.86 -13.78
CA HIS A 344 3.63 1.97 -14.45
C HIS A 344 2.58 1.20 -13.65
N GLY A 345 1.84 1.92 -12.82
CA GLY A 345 0.72 1.38 -12.06
C GLY A 345 -0.47 1.07 -12.97
N LYS A 346 -1.20 0.01 -12.68
CA LYS A 346 -2.43 -0.38 -13.38
C LYS A 346 -3.66 -0.13 -12.50
N PRO A 347 -4.84 0.14 -13.09
CA PRO A 347 -6.08 0.33 -12.32
C PRO A 347 -6.46 -0.85 -11.42
N ASP A 348 -6.05 -2.07 -11.78
CA ASP A 348 -6.23 -3.27 -10.94
C ASP A 348 -5.28 -3.34 -9.72
N GLY A 349 -4.38 -2.37 -9.57
CA GLY A 349 -3.50 -2.19 -8.42
C GLY A 349 -2.11 -2.77 -8.60
N ARG A 350 -1.82 -3.47 -9.71
CA ARG A 350 -0.47 -3.96 -10.00
C ARG A 350 0.46 -2.80 -10.37
N LEU A 351 1.76 -2.98 -10.11
CA LEU A 351 2.81 -2.08 -10.56
C LEU A 351 3.76 -2.82 -11.48
N ILE A 352 3.93 -2.31 -12.69
CA ILE A 352 4.83 -2.91 -13.69
C ILE A 352 5.99 -1.94 -13.90
N THR A 353 7.23 -2.41 -13.78
CA THR A 353 8.39 -1.62 -14.20
C THR A 353 8.61 -1.84 -15.69
N LEU A 354 8.39 -0.80 -16.52
CA LEU A 354 8.55 -0.90 -17.99
C LEU A 354 10.03 -1.01 -18.42
N GLY A 355 10.95 -0.84 -17.48
CA GLY A 355 12.39 -0.90 -17.67
C GLY A 355 13.10 0.28 -17.01
N GLU A 356 14.42 0.27 -17.14
CA GLU A 356 15.31 1.33 -16.67
C GLU A 356 15.71 2.22 -17.85
N ALA A 357 15.61 3.53 -17.66
CA ALA A 357 15.95 4.55 -18.65
C ALA A 357 17.11 5.41 -18.14
N THR A 358 17.93 5.92 -19.05
CA THR A 358 18.99 6.87 -18.69
C THR A 358 18.43 8.28 -18.73
N VAL A 359 18.61 9.03 -17.65
CA VAL A 359 18.23 10.45 -17.58
C VAL A 359 19.17 11.27 -18.46
N THR A 360 18.61 12.02 -19.42
CA THR A 360 19.38 12.85 -20.36
C THR A 360 19.21 14.34 -20.11
N ALA A 361 18.15 14.75 -19.39
CA ALA A 361 17.98 16.14 -18.97
C ALA A 361 17.05 16.25 -17.75
N VAL A 362 17.36 17.21 -16.88
CA VAL A 362 16.50 17.61 -15.74
C VAL A 362 16.29 19.11 -15.81
N GLY A 363 15.04 19.54 -15.93
CA GLY A 363 14.64 20.94 -15.98
C GLY A 363 14.13 21.44 -14.64
N ALA A 364 14.45 22.70 -14.31
CA ALA A 364 13.99 23.36 -13.09
C ALA A 364 12.45 23.50 -13.00
N ASP A 365 11.74 23.36 -14.13
CA ASP A 365 10.27 23.40 -14.21
C ASP A 365 9.59 22.06 -13.94
N GLY A 366 10.37 21.05 -13.53
CA GLY A 366 9.92 19.70 -13.24
C GLY A 366 9.88 18.75 -14.42
N SER A 367 10.50 19.12 -15.53
CA SER A 367 10.70 18.21 -16.66
C SER A 367 11.89 17.27 -16.44
N VAL A 368 11.72 15.99 -16.76
CA VAL A 368 12.81 15.00 -16.82
C VAL A 368 12.71 14.23 -18.12
N THR A 369 13.76 14.28 -18.93
CA THR A 369 13.84 13.50 -20.17
C THR A 369 14.68 12.26 -19.92
N VAL A 370 14.16 11.12 -20.37
CA VAL A 370 14.86 9.84 -20.26
C VAL A 370 14.87 9.12 -21.61
N GLU A 371 15.92 8.34 -21.84
CA GLU A 371 16.09 7.54 -23.05
C GLU A 371 16.23 6.06 -22.72
N ARG A 372 15.61 5.21 -23.55
CA ARG A 372 15.79 3.75 -23.53
C ARG A 372 16.14 3.26 -24.92
N GLU A 373 17.14 2.39 -25.00
CA GLU A 373 17.40 1.65 -26.23
C GLU A 373 16.40 0.50 -26.38
N MET A 374 15.76 0.43 -27.55
CA MET A 374 14.78 -0.58 -27.87
C MET A 374 15.44 -1.81 -28.49
N THR A 375 14.97 -2.98 -28.08
CA THR A 375 15.34 -4.25 -28.71
C THR A 375 14.49 -4.49 -29.96
N GLY A 376 15.06 -5.15 -30.96
CA GLY A 376 14.32 -5.44 -32.19
C GLY A 376 13.19 -6.46 -32.00
N GLY A 377 12.27 -6.49 -32.96
CA GLY A 377 11.21 -7.51 -33.05
C GLY A 377 9.85 -6.99 -32.60
N GLY A 378 8.81 -7.31 -33.38
CA GLY A 378 7.46 -6.76 -33.22
C GLY A 378 7.29 -5.37 -33.87
N THR A 379 6.17 -4.74 -33.57
CA THR A 379 5.84 -3.36 -33.92
C THR A 379 5.67 -2.54 -32.63
N TYR A 380 5.82 -1.21 -32.73
CA TYR A 380 5.36 -0.33 -31.66
C TYR A 380 3.83 -0.40 -31.57
N ASP A 381 3.33 -0.53 -30.36
CA ASP A 381 1.90 -0.72 -30.11
C ASP A 381 1.07 0.45 -30.64
N GLY A 382 -0.04 0.13 -31.30
CA GLY A 382 -0.93 1.03 -32.06
C GLY A 382 -0.31 1.87 -33.20
N LEU A 383 1.02 1.96 -33.35
CA LEU A 383 1.66 2.73 -34.43
C LEU A 383 1.83 1.95 -35.75
N ASP A 384 1.73 0.61 -35.71
CA ASP A 384 2.03 -0.31 -36.82
C ASP A 384 3.41 -0.08 -37.49
N VAL A 385 4.37 0.44 -36.71
CA VAL A 385 5.74 0.68 -37.16
C VAL A 385 6.66 -0.42 -36.63
N PRO A 386 7.47 -1.09 -37.49
CA PRO A 386 8.42 -2.11 -37.06
C PRO A 386 9.42 -1.56 -36.04
N ARG A 387 9.60 -2.32 -34.95
CA ARG A 387 10.60 -2.00 -33.93
C ARG A 387 11.94 -2.58 -34.33
N GLU A 388 12.93 -1.72 -34.49
CA GLU A 388 14.29 -2.11 -34.86
C GLU A 388 15.22 -2.04 -33.65
N ALA A 389 16.18 -2.97 -33.59
CA ALA A 389 17.18 -2.94 -32.53
C ALA A 389 17.99 -1.63 -32.64
N GLY A 390 18.21 -0.94 -31.53
CA GLY A 390 18.91 0.34 -31.49
C GLY A 390 18.05 1.55 -31.83
N ASP A 391 16.73 1.38 -32.04
CA ASP A 391 15.81 2.50 -31.93
C ASP A 391 15.84 3.05 -30.48
N VAL A 392 15.58 4.34 -30.31
CA VAL A 392 15.58 5.01 -29.01
C VAL A 392 14.16 5.49 -28.68
N ALA A 393 13.69 5.15 -27.48
CA ALA A 393 12.48 5.72 -26.89
C ALA A 393 12.85 6.90 -26.00
N GLU A 394 12.59 8.12 -26.48
CA GLU A 394 12.79 9.37 -25.77
C GLU A 394 11.49 9.75 -25.05
N THR A 395 11.48 9.68 -23.72
CA THR A 395 10.28 9.94 -22.89
C THR A 395 10.46 11.26 -22.15
N SER A 396 9.48 12.18 -22.25
CA SER A 396 9.52 13.47 -21.57
C SER A 396 8.51 13.51 -20.41
N LEU A 397 9.00 13.29 -19.20
CA LEU A 397 8.19 13.32 -17.99
C LEU A 397 8.07 14.75 -17.47
N LYS A 398 6.94 15.09 -16.85
CA LYS A 398 6.79 16.35 -16.12
C LYS A 398 6.01 16.15 -14.84
N GLU A 399 6.60 16.55 -13.72
CA GLU A 399 5.96 16.50 -12.40
C GLU A 399 4.55 17.12 -12.43
N GLY A 400 3.56 16.35 -11.98
CA GLY A 400 2.15 16.73 -11.87
C GLY A 400 1.37 16.78 -13.18
N ARG A 401 1.97 16.34 -14.29
CA ARG A 401 1.26 16.25 -15.57
C ARG A 401 0.47 14.94 -15.66
N TRP A 402 -0.76 15.03 -16.14
CA TRP A 402 -1.70 13.90 -16.37
C TRP A 402 -1.39 13.07 -17.64
N TRP A 403 -0.21 13.26 -18.23
CA TRP A 403 0.21 12.57 -19.44
C TRP A 403 1.70 12.73 -19.67
N TYR A 404 2.31 11.84 -20.44
CA TYR A 404 3.69 12.00 -20.92
C TYR A 404 3.85 11.42 -22.34
N PRO A 405 4.62 12.09 -23.22
CA PRO A 405 4.95 11.58 -24.54
C PRO A 405 6.22 10.71 -24.51
N THR A 406 6.20 9.66 -25.31
CA THR A 406 7.35 8.85 -25.73
C THR A 406 7.50 8.99 -27.24
N THR A 407 8.60 9.57 -27.70
CA THR A 407 8.92 9.64 -29.14
C THR A 407 9.91 8.53 -29.48
N TYR A 408 9.55 7.68 -30.43
CA TYR A 408 10.43 6.64 -30.94
C TYR A 408 11.26 7.19 -32.10
N ARG A 409 12.58 7.03 -32.02
CA ARG A 409 13.53 7.48 -33.03
C ARG A 409 14.34 6.31 -33.56
N GLY A 410 14.53 6.25 -34.87
CA GLY A 410 15.47 5.34 -35.52
C GLY A 410 16.92 5.66 -35.18
N ARG A 411 17.84 4.73 -35.49
CA ARG A 411 19.30 4.96 -35.37
C ARG A 411 19.80 6.15 -36.19
N ASP A 412 19.09 6.49 -37.27
CA ASP A 412 19.36 7.64 -38.13
C ASP A 412 18.75 8.95 -37.60
N GLY A 413 18.07 8.89 -36.45
CA GLY A 413 17.36 10.01 -35.83
C GLY A 413 15.96 10.26 -36.39
N ALA A 414 15.50 9.48 -37.37
CA ALA A 414 14.17 9.64 -37.95
C ALA A 414 13.09 9.30 -36.93
N VAL A 415 12.06 10.15 -36.81
CA VAL A 415 10.92 9.88 -35.93
C VAL A 415 10.09 8.74 -36.52
N ARG A 416 9.87 7.71 -35.72
CA ARG A 416 9.01 6.55 -36.02
C ARG A 416 7.58 6.73 -35.53
N GLY A 417 7.36 7.65 -34.60
CA GLY A 417 6.04 8.01 -34.08
C GLY A 417 6.14 8.53 -32.66
N THR A 418 5.07 9.12 -32.16
CA THR A 418 4.94 9.57 -30.77
C THR A 418 3.74 8.91 -30.14
N TYR A 419 3.95 8.30 -28.98
CA TYR A 419 2.92 7.72 -28.13
C TYR A 419 2.76 8.61 -26.90
N VAL A 420 1.53 9.01 -26.57
CA VAL A 420 1.24 9.89 -25.43
C VAL A 420 0.33 9.16 -24.46
N ASN A 421 0.87 8.78 -23.32
CA ASN A 421 0.12 8.07 -22.29
C ASN A 421 -0.70 9.02 -21.45
N VAL A 422 -1.99 8.73 -21.24
CA VAL A 422 -2.83 9.45 -20.26
C VAL A 422 -2.85 8.67 -18.96
N CYS A 423 -2.42 9.32 -17.89
CA CYS A 423 -2.24 8.72 -16.58
C CYS A 423 -2.64 9.68 -15.46
N THR A 424 -2.71 9.18 -14.23
CA THR A 424 -2.69 10.04 -13.04
C THR A 424 -1.42 10.91 -13.03
N PRO A 425 -1.41 12.05 -12.30
CA PRO A 425 -0.31 12.99 -12.34
C PRO A 425 1.06 12.33 -12.10
N VAL A 426 1.97 12.47 -13.06
CA VAL A 426 3.33 11.90 -12.99
C VAL A 426 4.08 12.46 -11.78
N GLU A 427 4.72 11.57 -11.03
CA GLU A 427 5.60 11.93 -9.91
C GLU A 427 7.01 11.42 -10.16
N VAL A 428 7.97 12.34 -10.22
CA VAL A 428 9.39 12.02 -10.43
C VAL A 428 10.10 11.86 -9.07
N PHE A 429 10.40 10.63 -8.70
CA PHE A 429 11.15 10.26 -7.51
C PHE A 429 12.65 10.07 -7.82
N PRO A 430 13.52 9.88 -6.80
CA PRO A 430 14.97 9.79 -7.01
C PRO A 430 15.40 8.74 -8.04
N ASP A 431 14.73 7.59 -8.04
CA ASP A 431 15.12 6.39 -8.81
C ASP A 431 13.98 5.84 -9.70
N ALA A 432 12.82 6.50 -9.69
CA ALA A 432 11.66 6.11 -10.48
C ALA A 432 10.76 7.29 -10.83
N ALA A 433 10.12 7.25 -12.00
CA ALA A 433 8.91 8.02 -12.26
C ALA A 433 7.69 7.11 -12.05
N ARG A 434 6.72 7.57 -11.27
CA ARG A 434 5.52 6.82 -10.88
C ARG A 434 4.25 7.50 -11.37
N TYR A 435 3.31 6.69 -11.81
CA TYR A 435 1.95 7.08 -12.17
C TYR A 435 1.10 5.81 -12.27
N VAL A 436 -0.22 5.98 -12.25
CA VAL A 436 -1.20 4.95 -12.62
C VAL A 436 -1.75 5.28 -14.00
N ASP A 437 -1.59 4.33 -14.90
CA ASP A 437 -2.11 4.31 -16.26
C ASP A 437 -3.64 4.31 -16.28
N LEU A 438 -4.22 5.04 -17.22
CA LEU A 438 -5.69 5.16 -17.34
C LEU A 438 -6.19 4.57 -18.68
N HIS A 439 -5.42 3.64 -19.25
CA HIS A 439 -5.65 2.90 -20.50
C HIS A 439 -5.72 3.74 -21.77
N VAL A 440 -6.30 4.93 -21.75
CA VAL A 440 -6.46 5.76 -22.95
C VAL A 440 -5.15 6.42 -23.34
N ASP A 441 -4.79 6.27 -24.61
CA ASP A 441 -3.58 6.86 -25.17
C ASP A 441 -3.88 7.69 -26.41
N VAL A 442 -2.97 8.62 -26.73
CA VAL A 442 -3.01 9.40 -27.98
C VAL A 442 -1.73 9.17 -28.77
N MET A 443 -1.87 8.77 -30.02
CA MET A 443 -0.77 8.45 -30.92
C MET A 443 -0.65 9.50 -32.01
N LYS A 444 0.59 9.80 -32.40
CA LYS A 444 0.93 10.62 -33.56
C LYS A 444 1.82 9.84 -34.50
N HIS A 445 1.28 9.52 -35.67
CA HIS A 445 1.97 8.76 -36.72
C HIS A 445 2.96 9.64 -37.49
N THR A 446 3.83 9.00 -38.27
CA THR A 446 4.87 9.68 -39.06
C THR A 446 4.31 10.54 -40.19
N ASP A 447 3.10 10.26 -40.67
CA ASP A 447 2.38 11.07 -41.65
C ASP A 447 1.63 12.27 -41.03
N GLY A 448 1.69 12.41 -39.71
CA GLY A 448 1.05 13.47 -38.94
C GLY A 448 -0.37 13.15 -38.48
N THR A 449 -0.92 11.97 -38.81
CA THR A 449 -2.22 11.51 -38.29
C THR A 449 -2.15 11.39 -36.77
N VAL A 450 -3.18 11.89 -36.09
CA VAL A 450 -3.35 11.78 -34.63
C VAL A 450 -4.59 10.93 -34.36
N GLU A 451 -4.47 9.95 -33.47
CA GLU A 451 -5.54 9.02 -33.12
C GLU A 451 -5.54 8.78 -31.62
N ARG A 452 -6.74 8.68 -31.03
CA ARG A 452 -6.94 8.21 -29.67
C ARG A 452 -7.28 6.72 -29.69
N VAL A 453 -6.59 5.94 -28.86
CA VAL A 453 -6.75 4.48 -28.78
C VAL A 453 -7.17 4.05 -27.36
N ASP A 454 -7.64 2.80 -27.25
CA ASP A 454 -7.94 2.08 -26.00
C ASP A 454 -9.02 2.73 -25.11
N ASP A 455 -9.93 3.48 -25.73
CA ASP A 455 -11.14 3.99 -25.10
C ASP A 455 -12.06 2.87 -24.54
N ASP A 456 -12.05 1.70 -25.16
CA ASP A 456 -12.78 0.52 -24.72
C ASP A 456 -12.18 -0.09 -23.46
N GLU A 457 -10.86 -0.18 -23.35
CA GLU A 457 -10.19 -0.64 -22.12
C GLU A 457 -10.56 0.24 -20.91
N LEU A 458 -10.56 1.58 -21.07
CA LEU A 458 -11.00 2.48 -20.00
C LEU A 458 -12.47 2.28 -19.63
N ARG A 459 -13.35 2.06 -20.62
CA ARG A 459 -14.78 1.79 -20.35
C ARG A 459 -14.98 0.48 -19.59
N ASP A 460 -14.21 -0.54 -19.93
CA ASP A 460 -14.27 -1.84 -19.26
C ASP A 460 -13.74 -1.73 -17.82
N ALA A 461 -12.63 -1.01 -17.61
CA ALA A 461 -12.08 -0.74 -16.28
C ALA A 461 -13.04 0.11 -15.40
N GLU A 462 -13.73 1.08 -16.00
CA GLU A 462 -14.79 1.85 -15.34
C GLU A 462 -15.98 0.97 -14.97
N ALA A 463 -16.44 0.10 -15.88
CA ALA A 463 -17.53 -0.84 -15.64
C ALA A 463 -17.19 -1.89 -14.56
N ALA A 464 -15.92 -2.29 -14.48
CA ALA A 464 -15.40 -3.19 -13.44
C ALA A 464 -15.19 -2.49 -12.08
N GLY A 465 -15.27 -1.16 -12.04
CA GLY A 465 -15.01 -0.34 -10.84
C GLY A 465 -13.54 -0.24 -10.45
N GLU A 466 -12.62 -0.54 -11.38
CA GLU A 466 -11.18 -0.39 -11.21
C GLU A 466 -10.74 1.06 -11.41
N VAL A 467 -11.40 1.78 -12.32
CA VAL A 467 -11.27 3.23 -12.48
C VAL A 467 -12.56 3.91 -12.04
N PRO A 468 -12.55 4.75 -10.99
CA PRO A 468 -13.74 5.52 -10.60
C PRO A 468 -14.22 6.44 -11.72
N GLU A 469 -15.54 6.57 -11.90
CA GLU A 469 -16.17 7.40 -12.94
C GLU A 469 -15.58 8.84 -13.05
N PRO A 470 -15.38 9.59 -11.94
CA PRO A 470 -14.76 10.92 -12.03
C PRO A 470 -13.33 10.91 -12.58
N LEU A 471 -12.56 9.85 -12.31
CA LEU A 471 -11.21 9.67 -12.82
C LEU A 471 -11.23 9.29 -14.31
N ALA A 472 -12.17 8.43 -14.72
CA ALA A 472 -12.37 8.07 -16.12
C ALA A 472 -12.80 9.29 -16.97
N GLU A 473 -13.70 10.13 -16.46
CA GLU A 473 -14.09 11.39 -17.09
C GLU A 473 -12.91 12.34 -17.26
N LYS A 474 -12.06 12.44 -16.21
CA LYS A 474 -10.82 13.23 -16.27
C LYS A 474 -9.87 12.72 -17.35
N ALA A 475 -9.65 11.40 -17.42
CA ALA A 475 -8.79 10.79 -18.45
C ALA A 475 -9.30 11.11 -19.86
N ARG A 476 -10.60 10.91 -20.12
CA ARG A 476 -11.24 11.23 -21.41
C ARG A 476 -11.07 12.71 -21.79
N THR A 477 -11.24 13.61 -20.82
CA THR A 477 -11.05 15.05 -21.03
C THR A 477 -9.60 15.39 -21.42
N VAL A 478 -8.62 14.79 -20.73
CA VAL A 478 -7.20 14.99 -21.05
C VAL A 478 -6.86 14.43 -22.44
N ALA A 479 -7.31 13.22 -22.74
CA ALA A 479 -7.09 12.59 -24.04
C ALA A 479 -7.67 13.43 -25.20
N SER A 480 -8.91 13.91 -25.07
CA SER A 480 -9.52 14.80 -26.07
C SER A 480 -8.78 16.13 -26.20
N ALA A 481 -8.24 16.69 -25.11
CA ALA A 481 -7.44 17.91 -25.20
C ALA A 481 -6.12 17.68 -25.95
N LEU A 482 -5.49 16.50 -25.76
CA LEU A 482 -4.26 16.10 -26.45
C LEU A 482 -4.48 15.86 -27.95
N GLU A 483 -5.53 15.11 -28.30
CA GLU A 483 -5.90 14.84 -29.70
C GLU A 483 -6.12 16.14 -30.50
N ASN A 484 -6.71 17.16 -29.88
CA ASN A 484 -6.92 18.47 -30.51
C ASN A 484 -5.68 19.36 -30.58
N ALA A 485 -4.64 19.09 -29.78
CA ALA A 485 -3.47 19.96 -29.63
C ALA A 485 -2.23 19.46 -30.40
N LEU A 486 -2.17 18.16 -30.71
CA LEU A 486 -1.07 17.50 -31.44
C LEU A 486 -1.23 17.64 -32.96
#